data_AF-A0A832HRV2-F1
#
_entry.id   AF-A0A832HRV2-F1
#
_cell.length_a   1.000
_cell.length_b   1.000
_cell.length_c   1.000
_cell.angle_alpha   90.00
_cell.angle_beta   90.00
_cell.angle_gamma   90.00
#
_symmetry.space_group_name_H-M   'P 1'
#
loop_
_entity.id
_entity.type
_entity.pdbx_description
1 polymer ?
#
loop_
_entity_poly.entity_id
_entity_poly.type
_entity_poly.pdbx_seq_one_letter_code
_entity_poly.pdbx_strand_id
1 'polypeptide(L)'
;MGAVKYLSDPGINGSHTRRLDGTEVQKFVAPKATLMSYIIKGILDQRLPWALVILGVMIAITLELCGISSLAFAVGVYLPLSASAPILAGGLVRKLVDRHLADKLAARKLSQAELAAESDKSPGVLLASGYIAGGAIAGIVIALASVFLRPFMQRMSQWAETHNPFYSGAYADALSLIPFVCLAVLLYLAGRGLFLSGEKAQPNGTPSPP
;
A
#
# COMPACT_ATOMS: atom_id res chain seq x y z
N MET A 1 33.77 -5.25 45.09
CA MET A 1 32.57 -6.07 44.77
C MET A 1 31.78 -5.33 43.70
N GLY A 2 31.90 -5.76 42.44
CA GLY A 2 31.20 -5.12 41.32
C GLY A 2 29.76 -5.61 41.24
N ALA A 3 28.81 -4.76 41.63
CA ALA A 3 27.39 -5.05 41.45
C ALA A 3 27.05 -4.83 39.97
N VAL A 4 26.72 -5.92 39.27
CA VAL A 4 26.23 -5.87 37.89
C VAL A 4 24.88 -5.15 37.90
N LYS A 5 24.88 -3.88 37.49
CA LYS A 5 23.66 -3.07 37.39
C LYS A 5 23.02 -3.36 36.04
N TYR A 6 22.05 -4.26 36.02
CA TYR A 6 21.25 -4.56 34.84
C TYR A 6 20.44 -3.31 34.45
N LEU A 7 20.81 -2.69 33.32
CA LEU A 7 19.99 -1.68 32.64
C LEU A 7 18.88 -2.42 31.89
N SER A 8 17.81 -2.80 32.61
CA SER A 8 16.58 -3.26 31.97
C SER A 8 15.92 -2.04 31.32
N ASP A 9 15.78 -2.04 29.99
CA ASP A 9 15.08 -0.99 29.25
C ASP A 9 13.58 -1.06 29.56
N PRO A 10 13.01 -0.07 30.28
CA PRO A 10 11.59 -0.06 30.59
C PRO A 10 10.70 0.30 29.39
N GLY A 11 11.26 0.77 28.27
CA GLY A 11 10.51 1.23 27.10
C GLY A 11 10.13 0.15 26.10
N ILE A 12 10.98 -0.88 25.95
CA ILE A 12 10.77 -2.01 25.03
C ILE A 12 10.38 -3.25 25.84
N ASN A 13 9.09 -3.58 25.83
CA ASN A 13 8.51 -4.79 26.45
C ASN A 13 8.66 -4.90 27.99
N GLY A 14 8.95 -3.80 28.70
CA GLY A 14 9.08 -3.75 30.16
C GLY A 14 7.74 -3.85 30.93
N SER A 15 7.72 -4.63 32.01
CA SER A 15 6.53 -4.81 32.88
C SER A 15 6.26 -3.60 33.78
N HIS A 16 7.27 -2.78 34.10
CA HIS A 16 7.15 -1.64 35.00
C HIS A 16 6.86 -0.34 34.23
N THR A 17 5.71 0.28 34.50
CA THR A 17 5.24 1.51 33.82
C THR A 17 5.83 2.79 34.43
N ARG A 18 6.39 2.70 35.65
CA ARG A 18 6.92 3.84 36.39
C ARG A 18 8.38 3.57 36.75
N ARG A 19 9.29 4.46 36.35
CA ARG A 19 10.65 4.48 36.89
C ARG A 19 10.62 4.91 38.36
N LEU A 20 11.62 4.48 39.13
CA LEU A 20 11.81 4.90 40.53
C LEU A 20 11.97 6.43 40.68
N ASP A 21 12.25 7.13 39.58
CA ASP A 21 12.36 8.60 39.44
C ASP A 21 11.04 9.31 39.11
N GLY A 22 9.90 8.60 39.09
CA GLY A 22 8.58 9.20 38.86
C GLY A 22 8.23 9.56 37.42
N THR A 23 9.15 9.41 36.46
CA THR A 23 8.91 9.61 35.02
C THR A 23 8.17 8.41 34.40
N GLU A 24 7.15 8.70 33.59
CA GLU A 24 6.43 7.69 32.80
C GLU A 24 7.22 7.30 31.56
N VAL A 25 7.25 6.01 31.25
CA VAL A 25 7.94 5.48 30.08
C VAL A 25 6.91 5.13 29.00
N GLN A 26 6.99 5.81 27.85
CA GLN A 26 6.16 5.49 26.70
C GLN A 26 6.53 4.10 26.16
N LYS A 27 5.62 3.14 26.32
CA LYS A 27 5.86 1.75 25.92
C LYS A 27 5.63 1.58 24.42
N PHE A 28 6.67 1.14 23.72
CA PHE A 28 6.56 0.73 22.32
C PHE A 28 6.21 -0.76 22.29
N VAL A 29 4.92 -1.06 22.42
CA VAL A 29 4.43 -2.44 22.30
C VAL A 29 4.40 -2.82 20.84
N ALA A 30 5.13 -3.89 20.48
CA ALA A 30 5.09 -4.41 19.13
C ALA A 30 3.68 -4.97 18.85
N PRO A 31 2.91 -4.43 17.87
CA PRO A 31 1.52 -4.85 17.63
C PRO A 31 1.37 -6.35 17.38
N LYS A 32 2.36 -6.95 16.72
CA LYS A 32 2.43 -8.40 16.48
C LYS A 32 2.58 -9.22 17.77
N ALA A 33 3.35 -8.74 18.74
CA ALA A 33 3.56 -9.42 20.02
C ALA A 33 2.31 -9.33 20.90
N THR A 34 1.65 -8.17 20.91
CA THR A 34 0.38 -7.98 21.62
C THR A 34 -0.69 -8.95 21.12
N LEU A 35 -0.84 -9.09 19.80
CA LEU A 35 -1.82 -10.00 19.20
C LEU A 35 -1.53 -11.48 19.54
N MET A 36 -0.26 -11.91 19.47
CA MET A 36 0.14 -13.25 19.89
C MET A 36 -0.10 -13.49 21.39
N SER A 37 0.11 -12.49 22.24
CA SER A 37 -0.15 -12.59 23.68
C SER A 37 -1.63 -12.83 23.98
N TYR A 38 -2.54 -12.23 23.21
CA TYR A 38 -3.98 -12.47 23.38
C TYR A 38 -4.39 -13.87 22.95
N ILE A 39 -3.81 -14.40 21.88
CA ILE A 39 -4.06 -15.78 21.44
C ILE A 39 -3.59 -16.76 22.51
N ILE A 40 -2.35 -16.61 23.00
CA ILE A 40 -1.78 -17.51 24.00
C ILE A 40 -2.57 -17.47 25.31
N LYS A 41 -2.88 -16.26 25.83
CA LYS A 41 -3.71 -16.11 27.03
C LYS A 41 -5.11 -16.69 26.83
N GLY A 42 -5.71 -16.47 25.66
CA GLY A 42 -7.01 -17.06 25.31
C GLY A 42 -7.02 -18.59 25.33
N ILE A 43 -5.93 -19.22 24.85
CA ILE A 43 -5.76 -20.68 24.86
C ILE A 43 -5.51 -21.19 26.28
N LEU A 44 -4.59 -20.54 27.01
CA LEU A 44 -4.16 -20.97 28.34
C LEU A 44 -5.25 -20.80 29.40
N ASP A 45 -6.00 -19.70 29.33
CA ASP A 45 -7.10 -19.40 30.27
C ASP A 45 -8.43 -20.08 29.86
N GLN A 46 -8.46 -20.84 28.76
CA GLN A 46 -9.66 -21.45 28.16
C GLN A 46 -10.84 -20.48 27.94
N ARG A 47 -10.57 -19.16 27.90
CA ARG A 47 -11.58 -18.10 27.69
C ARG A 47 -11.88 -17.83 26.22
N LEU A 48 -11.27 -18.58 25.30
CA LEU A 48 -11.60 -18.47 23.89
C LEU A 48 -13.05 -18.92 23.64
N PRO A 49 -13.85 -18.12 22.91
CA PRO A 49 -15.19 -18.51 22.52
C PRO A 49 -15.10 -19.64 21.46
N TRP A 50 -14.90 -20.88 21.90
CA TRP A 50 -14.72 -22.07 21.05
C TRP A 50 -15.85 -22.27 20.05
N ALA A 51 -17.08 -21.84 20.39
CA ALA A 51 -18.20 -21.80 19.46
C ALA A 51 -17.91 -20.95 18.21
N LEU A 52 -17.29 -19.77 18.37
CA LEU A 52 -16.90 -18.89 17.26
C LEU A 52 -15.73 -19.45 16.46
N VAL A 53 -14.78 -20.13 17.11
CA VAL A 53 -13.65 -20.78 16.42
C VAL A 53 -14.13 -21.92 15.54
N ILE A 54 -14.96 -22.82 16.09
CA ILE A 54 -15.54 -23.94 15.35
C ILE A 54 -16.42 -23.43 14.20
N LEU A 55 -17.20 -22.37 14.44
CA LEU A 55 -17.97 -21.70 13.39
C LEU A 55 -17.06 -21.22 12.25
N GLY A 56 -15.94 -20.57 12.56
CA GLY A 56 -14.97 -20.13 11.56
C GLY A 56 -14.37 -21.28 10.76
N VAL A 57 -14.04 -22.39 11.42
CA VAL A 57 -13.55 -23.62 10.75
C VAL A 57 -14.61 -24.21 9.82
N MET A 58 -15.86 -24.29 10.26
CA MET A 58 -16.96 -24.79 9.44
C MET A 58 -17.18 -23.90 8.21
N ILE A 59 -17.12 -22.58 8.35
CA ILE A 59 -17.22 -21.63 7.22
C ILE A 59 -16.04 -21.83 6.25
N ALA A 60 -14.81 -21.96 6.77
CA ALA A 60 -13.63 -22.19 5.94
C ALA A 60 -13.73 -23.49 5.14
N ILE A 61 -14.15 -24.60 5.76
CA ILE A 61 -14.39 -25.88 5.08
C ILE A 61 -15.48 -25.73 4.01
N THR A 62 -16.59 -25.07 4.33
CA THR A 62 -17.68 -24.85 3.38
C THR A 62 -17.20 -24.07 2.16
N LEU A 63 -16.42 -23.01 2.37
CA LEU A 63 -15.85 -22.21 1.28
C LEU A 63 -14.87 -23.01 0.41
N GLU A 64 -14.00 -23.81 1.04
CA GLU A 64 -13.03 -24.65 0.34
C GLU A 64 -13.74 -25.72 -0.52
N LEU A 65 -14.82 -26.30 -0.01
CA LEU A 65 -15.68 -27.23 -0.76
C LEU A 65 -16.42 -26.54 -1.92
N CYS A 66 -16.73 -25.25 -1.80
CA CYS A 66 -17.27 -24.43 -2.89
C CYS A 66 -16.19 -23.96 -3.89
N GLY A 67 -14.91 -24.32 -3.69
CA GLY A 67 -13.79 -23.87 -4.53
C GLY A 67 -13.44 -22.40 -4.36
N ILE A 68 -13.88 -21.76 -3.27
CA ILE A 68 -13.57 -20.37 -2.93
C ILE A 68 -12.44 -20.39 -1.89
N SER A 69 -11.36 -19.64 -2.13
CA SER A 69 -10.28 -19.52 -1.16
C SER A 69 -10.78 -18.89 0.16
N SER A 70 -10.79 -19.68 1.22
CA SER A 70 -11.18 -19.26 2.57
C SER A 70 -10.33 -18.08 3.08
N LEU A 71 -9.05 -18.02 2.71
CA LEU A 71 -8.13 -16.94 3.06
C LEU A 71 -8.52 -15.62 2.39
N ALA A 72 -8.76 -15.65 1.07
CA ALA A 72 -9.16 -14.45 0.32
C ALA A 72 -10.50 -13.90 0.82
N PHE A 73 -11.45 -14.78 1.16
CA PHE A 73 -12.73 -14.42 1.74
C PHE A 73 -12.58 -13.75 3.11
N ALA A 74 -11.80 -14.34 4.03
CA ALA A 74 -11.59 -13.79 5.36
C ALA A 74 -10.95 -12.40 5.32
N VAL A 75 -9.95 -12.21 4.44
CA VAL A 75 -9.33 -10.90 4.22
C VAL A 75 -10.35 -9.91 3.64
N GLY A 76 -11.14 -10.32 2.66
CA GLY A 76 -12.17 -9.48 2.04
C GLY A 76 -13.24 -8.98 3.01
N VAL A 77 -13.68 -9.82 3.95
CA VAL A 77 -14.64 -9.45 5.01
C VAL A 77 -14.01 -8.52 6.06
N TYR A 78 -12.70 -8.61 6.26
CA TYR A 78 -11.98 -7.75 7.20
C TYR A 78 -11.79 -6.31 6.68
N LEU A 79 -11.76 -6.12 5.36
CA LEU A 79 -11.55 -4.81 4.74
C LEU A 79 -12.86 -4.02 4.57
N PRO A 80 -12.87 -2.70 4.81
CA PRO A 80 -14.04 -1.87 4.56
C PRO A 80 -14.36 -1.84 3.06
N LEU A 81 -15.65 -1.70 2.72
CA LEU A 81 -16.11 -1.73 1.32
C LEU A 81 -15.40 -0.68 0.44
N SER A 82 -15.05 0.47 1.01
CA SER A 82 -14.28 1.53 0.34
C SER A 82 -12.86 1.10 -0.06
N ALA A 83 -12.22 0.20 0.69
CA ALA A 83 -10.92 -0.38 0.34
C ALA A 83 -11.07 -1.62 -0.55
N SER A 84 -12.09 -2.44 -0.33
CA SER A 84 -12.33 -3.66 -1.10
C SER A 84 -12.80 -3.39 -2.53
N ALA A 85 -13.60 -2.34 -2.77
CA ALA A 85 -14.12 -1.99 -4.09
C ALA A 85 -13.03 -1.73 -5.16
N PRO A 86 -12.02 -0.87 -4.93
CA PRO A 86 -10.94 -0.67 -5.90
C PRO A 86 -10.07 -1.93 -6.08
N ILE A 87 -9.85 -2.73 -5.03
CA ILE A 87 -9.13 -4.01 -5.13
C ILE A 87 -9.90 -4.98 -6.04
N LEU A 88 -11.22 -5.10 -5.85
CA LEU A 88 -12.08 -5.93 -6.70
C LEU A 88 -12.11 -5.43 -8.15
N ALA A 89 -12.21 -4.11 -8.37
CA ALA A 89 -12.16 -3.53 -9.70
C ALA A 89 -10.82 -3.83 -10.39
N GLY A 90 -9.70 -3.66 -9.67
CA GLY A 90 -8.36 -4.02 -10.17
C GLY A 90 -8.24 -5.51 -10.52
N GLY A 91 -8.77 -6.39 -9.67
CA GLY A 91 -8.82 -7.83 -9.92
C GLY A 91 -9.68 -8.20 -11.15
N LEU A 92 -10.80 -7.52 -11.37
CA LEU A 92 -11.64 -7.71 -12.54
C LEU A 92 -10.92 -7.27 -13.83
N VAL A 93 -10.25 -6.11 -13.81
CA VAL A 93 -9.44 -5.63 -14.93
C VAL A 93 -8.31 -6.63 -15.23
N ARG A 94 -7.60 -7.10 -14.20
CA ARG A 94 -6.56 -8.14 -14.35
C ARG A 94 -7.13 -9.40 -15.00
N LYS A 95 -8.28 -9.90 -14.54
CA LYS A 95 -8.95 -11.06 -15.13
C LYS A 95 -9.32 -10.84 -16.60
N LEU A 96 -9.78 -9.65 -16.98
CA LEU A 96 -10.09 -9.31 -18.37
C LEU A 96 -8.83 -9.28 -19.25
N VAL A 97 -7.75 -8.69 -18.73
CA VAL A 97 -6.45 -8.63 -19.42
C VAL A 97 -5.84 -10.03 -19.58
N ASP A 98 -5.87 -10.84 -18.53
CA ASP A 98 -5.36 -12.21 -18.55
C ASP A 98 -6.15 -13.08 -19.55
N ARG A 99 -7.48 -12.89 -19.65
CA ARG A 99 -8.30 -13.55 -20.69
C ARG A 99 -7.89 -13.12 -22.10
N HIS A 100 -7.73 -11.82 -22.33
CA HIS A 100 -7.29 -11.29 -23.63
C HIS A 100 -5.88 -11.77 -24.03
N LEU A 101 -4.98 -11.89 -23.06
CA LEU A 101 -3.63 -12.42 -23.26
C LEU A 101 -3.65 -13.93 -23.50
N ALA A 102 -4.49 -14.67 -22.77
CA ALA A 102 -4.66 -16.11 -22.96
C ALA A 102 -5.16 -16.43 -24.38
N ASP A 103 -6.11 -15.66 -24.90
CA ASP A 103 -6.62 -15.83 -26.27
C ASP A 103 -5.53 -15.56 -27.33
N LYS A 104 -4.63 -14.59 -27.09
CA LYS A 104 -3.49 -14.29 -27.98
C LYS A 104 -2.35 -15.31 -27.85
N LEU A 105 -2.14 -15.89 -26.66
CA LEU A 105 -1.06 -16.82 -26.35
C LEU A 105 -1.47 -18.29 -26.51
N ALA A 106 -2.74 -18.58 -26.78
CA ALA A 106 -3.24 -19.92 -27.11
C ALA A 106 -2.48 -20.58 -28.27
N ALA A 107 -1.90 -19.78 -29.17
CA ALA A 107 -1.04 -20.25 -30.26
C ALA A 107 0.31 -20.83 -29.80
N ARG A 108 0.76 -20.56 -28.56
CA ARG A 108 2.09 -20.95 -28.06
C ARG A 108 2.11 -22.21 -27.18
N LYS A 109 0.97 -22.84 -26.88
CA LYS A 109 0.86 -24.05 -26.02
C LYS A 109 1.70 -23.96 -24.72
N LEU A 110 1.77 -22.79 -24.10
CA LEU A 110 2.49 -22.60 -22.84
C LEU A 110 1.75 -23.27 -21.68
N SER A 111 2.51 -23.77 -20.71
CA SER A 111 1.94 -24.28 -19.46
C SER A 111 1.32 -23.13 -18.64
N GLN A 112 0.39 -23.47 -17.74
CA GLN A 112 -0.28 -22.48 -16.89
C GLN A 112 0.70 -21.66 -16.04
N ALA A 113 1.81 -22.27 -15.62
CA ALA A 113 2.86 -21.61 -14.84
C ALA A 113 3.67 -20.60 -15.67
N GLU A 114 3.97 -20.92 -16.94
CA GLU A 114 4.67 -20.01 -17.84
C GLU A 114 3.78 -18.83 -18.24
N LEU A 115 2.49 -19.07 -18.46
CA LEU A 115 1.53 -18.02 -18.78
C LEU A 115 1.40 -17.00 -17.63
N ALA A 116 1.39 -17.47 -16.39
CA ALA A 116 1.37 -16.62 -15.20
C ALA A 116 2.67 -15.79 -15.09
N ALA A 117 3.83 -16.42 -15.28
CA ALA A 117 5.12 -15.73 -15.24
C ALA A 117 5.26 -14.65 -16.34
N GLU A 118 4.69 -14.88 -17.52
CA GLU A 118 4.70 -13.90 -18.61
C GLU A 118 3.68 -12.77 -18.36
N SER A 119 2.52 -13.09 -17.75
CA SER A 119 1.55 -12.06 -17.33
C SER A 119 2.08 -11.19 -16.17
N ASP A 120 2.92 -11.73 -15.29
CA ASP A 120 3.57 -10.96 -14.23
C ASP A 120 4.67 -10.03 -14.75
N LYS A 121 5.29 -10.38 -15.89
CA LYS A 121 6.21 -9.49 -16.61
C LYS A 121 5.49 -8.46 -17.51
N SER A 122 4.16 -8.46 -17.50
CA SER A 122 3.37 -7.56 -18.34
C SER A 122 3.68 -6.09 -18.03
N PRO A 123 3.76 -5.21 -19.06
CA PRO A 123 3.91 -3.77 -18.87
C PRO A 123 2.89 -3.17 -17.89
N GLY A 124 1.69 -3.75 -17.79
CA GLY A 124 0.67 -3.31 -16.84
C GLY A 124 1.05 -3.55 -15.37
N VAL A 125 1.70 -4.67 -15.06
CA VAL A 125 2.17 -4.99 -13.69
C VAL A 125 3.36 -4.10 -13.32
N LEU A 126 4.26 -3.85 -14.28
CA LEU A 126 5.39 -2.94 -14.09
C LEU A 126 4.92 -1.50 -13.84
N LEU A 127 3.94 -1.00 -14.60
CA LEU A 127 3.36 0.32 -14.37
C LEU A 127 2.62 0.39 -13.03
N ALA A 128 1.82 -0.62 -12.68
CA ALA A 128 1.08 -0.64 -11.42
C ALA A 128 2.02 -0.63 -10.20
N SER A 129 3.08 -1.44 -10.21
CA SER A 129 4.08 -1.43 -9.14
C SER A 129 4.84 -0.11 -9.08
N GLY A 130 5.15 0.51 -10.23
CA GLY A 130 5.70 1.87 -10.32
C GLY A 130 4.78 2.92 -9.69
N TYR A 131 3.47 2.87 -9.91
CA TYR A 131 2.50 3.78 -9.29
C TYR A 131 2.40 3.58 -7.77
N ILE A 132 2.43 2.34 -7.29
CA ILE A 132 2.42 2.05 -5.85
C ILE A 132 3.69 2.62 -5.18
N ALA A 133 4.86 2.36 -5.76
CA ALA A 133 6.13 2.87 -5.24
C ALA A 133 6.22 4.41 -5.31
N GLY A 134 5.82 4.99 -6.44
CA GLY A 134 5.78 6.44 -6.64
C GLY A 134 4.81 7.13 -5.66
N GLY A 135 3.63 6.54 -5.43
CA GLY A 135 2.67 7.04 -4.45
C GLY A 135 3.20 7.01 -3.02
N ALA A 136 3.91 5.95 -2.63
CA ALA A 136 4.55 5.86 -1.32
C ALA A 136 5.64 6.93 -1.15
N ILE A 137 6.51 7.09 -2.14
CA ILE A 137 7.58 8.10 -2.11
C ILE A 137 6.99 9.52 -2.08
N ALA A 138 6.00 9.81 -2.92
CA ALA A 138 5.30 11.10 -2.91
C ALA A 138 4.64 11.39 -1.55
N GLY A 139 4.01 10.39 -0.93
CA GLY A 139 3.44 10.52 0.41
C GLY A 139 4.50 10.87 1.47
N ILE A 140 5.68 10.23 1.42
CA ILE A 140 6.80 10.55 2.31
C ILE A 140 7.30 11.99 2.06
N VAL A 141 7.49 12.38 0.80
CA VAL A 141 7.91 13.73 0.43
C VAL A 141 6.93 14.78 0.93
N ILE A 142 5.62 14.56 0.75
CA ILE A 142 4.56 15.45 1.25
C ILE A 142 4.58 15.49 2.77
N ALA A 143 4.73 14.36 3.46
CA ALA A 143 4.81 14.32 4.91
C ALA A 143 6.02 15.11 5.44
N LEU A 144 7.20 14.93 4.84
CA LEU A 144 8.42 15.67 5.20
C LEU A 144 8.29 17.16 4.88
N ALA A 145 7.77 17.51 3.71
CA ALA A 145 7.49 18.89 3.34
C ALA A 145 6.51 19.53 4.32
N SER A 146 5.47 18.81 4.72
CA SER A 146 4.49 19.27 5.70
C SER A 146 5.07 19.45 7.10
N VAL A 147 6.27 18.94 7.41
CA VAL A 147 6.95 19.16 8.70
C VAL A 147 7.95 20.30 8.59
N PHE A 148 8.79 20.27 7.56
CA PHE A 148 9.89 21.21 7.39
C PHE A 148 9.45 22.58 6.85
N LEU A 149 8.48 22.58 5.92
CA LEU A 149 7.98 23.79 5.29
C LEU A 149 6.75 24.36 6.01
N ARG A 150 6.33 23.85 7.19
CA ARG A 150 5.18 24.40 7.95
C ARG A 150 5.16 25.92 8.05
N PRO A 151 6.22 26.61 8.51
CA PRO A 151 6.17 28.07 8.65
C PRO A 151 6.11 28.78 7.30
N PHE A 152 6.69 28.20 6.25
CA PHE A 152 6.61 28.74 4.89
C PHE A 152 5.23 28.52 4.28
N MET A 153 4.65 27.33 4.45
CA MET A 153 3.30 26.97 4.01
C MET A 153 2.24 27.80 4.71
N GLN A 154 2.38 28.06 6.01
CA GLN A 154 1.50 28.95 6.77
C GLN A 154 1.62 30.41 6.35
N ARG A 155 2.84 30.90 6.08
CA ARG A 155 3.04 32.26 5.54
C ARG A 155 2.47 32.40 4.14
N MET A 156 2.64 31.39 3.30
CA MET A 156 2.11 31.36 1.94
C MET A 156 0.58 31.26 1.94
N SER A 157 -0.01 30.45 2.83
CA SER A 157 -1.47 30.35 2.96
C SER A 157 -2.07 31.66 3.50
N GLN A 158 -1.44 32.30 4.48
CA GLN A 158 -1.88 33.61 4.99
C GLN A 158 -1.72 34.73 3.95
N TRP A 159 -0.62 34.73 3.18
CA TRP A 159 -0.44 35.64 2.05
C TRP A 159 -1.52 35.40 0.97
N ALA A 160 -1.83 34.13 0.67
CA ALA A 160 -2.85 33.76 -0.29
C ALA A 160 -4.26 34.15 0.18
N GLU A 161 -4.61 33.95 1.46
CA GLU A 161 -5.89 34.40 2.04
C GLU A 161 -6.05 35.92 2.01
N THR A 162 -4.96 36.68 2.18
CA THR A 162 -5.01 38.14 2.22
C THR A 162 -4.99 38.81 0.85
N HIS A 163 -4.31 38.21 -0.13
CA HIS A 163 -4.15 38.80 -1.47
C HIS A 163 -5.03 38.16 -2.54
N ASN A 164 -5.64 36.99 -2.27
CA ASN A 164 -6.48 36.28 -3.23
C ASN A 164 -7.91 36.11 -2.70
N PRO A 165 -8.88 36.94 -3.15
CA PRO A 165 -10.28 36.84 -2.74
C PRO A 165 -10.95 35.52 -3.18
N PHE A 166 -10.28 34.67 -3.96
CA PHE A 166 -10.76 33.34 -4.37
C PHE A 166 -10.15 32.18 -3.57
N TYR A 167 -9.29 32.44 -2.59
CA TYR A 167 -8.63 31.40 -1.80
C TYR A 167 -9.52 30.83 -0.69
N SER A 168 -10.46 31.62 -0.16
CA SER A 168 -11.45 31.16 0.83
C SER A 168 -12.86 31.56 0.41
N GLY A 169 -13.77 30.59 0.27
CA GLY A 169 -15.15 30.81 -0.15
C GLY A 169 -15.72 29.63 -0.97
N ALA A 170 -17.01 29.72 -1.35
CA ALA A 170 -17.73 28.65 -2.07
C ALA A 170 -17.19 28.32 -3.48
N TYR A 171 -16.36 29.20 -4.05
CA TYR A 171 -15.74 29.02 -5.38
C TYR A 171 -14.26 28.58 -5.31
N ALA A 172 -13.69 28.44 -4.10
CA ALA A 172 -12.29 28.02 -3.91
C ALA A 172 -12.03 26.59 -4.43
N ASP A 173 -13.01 25.70 -4.29
CA ASP A 173 -12.96 24.33 -4.81
C ASP A 173 -12.94 24.27 -6.34
N ALA A 174 -13.58 25.23 -7.01
CA ALA A 174 -13.57 25.31 -8.47
C ALA A 174 -12.24 25.84 -9.02
N LEU A 175 -11.57 26.75 -8.29
CA LEU A 175 -10.23 27.24 -8.67
C LEU A 175 -9.12 26.24 -8.34
N SER A 176 -9.25 25.44 -7.27
CA SER A 176 -8.26 24.38 -6.94
C SER A 176 -8.25 23.23 -7.97
N LEU A 177 -9.34 23.10 -8.74
CA LEU A 177 -9.44 22.23 -9.90
C LEU A 177 -8.50 22.65 -11.05
N ILE A 178 -8.13 23.93 -11.16
CA ILE A 178 -7.25 24.44 -12.22
C ILE A 178 -5.83 23.84 -12.13
N PRO A 179 -5.09 23.92 -11.01
CA PRO A 179 -3.78 23.29 -10.91
C PRO A 179 -3.86 21.76 -11.02
N PHE A 180 -4.94 21.14 -10.53
CA PHE A 180 -5.17 19.70 -10.67
C PHE A 180 -5.33 19.29 -12.15
N VAL A 181 -6.16 20.03 -12.91
CA VAL A 181 -6.33 19.84 -14.36
C VAL A 181 -5.03 20.14 -15.09
N CYS A 182 -4.28 21.17 -14.69
CA CYS A 182 -2.99 21.51 -15.29
C CYS A 182 -1.96 20.38 -15.10
N LEU A 183 -1.91 19.79 -13.91
CA LEU A 183 -1.04 18.65 -13.60
C LEU A 183 -1.50 17.38 -14.34
N ALA A 184 -2.81 17.14 -14.42
CA ALA A 184 -3.38 16.04 -15.20
C ALA A 184 -3.08 16.18 -16.70
N VAL A 185 -3.17 17.38 -17.26
CA VAL A 185 -2.82 17.69 -18.66
C VAL A 185 -1.31 17.53 -18.89
N LEU A 186 -0.47 18.00 -17.97
CA LEU A 186 0.99 17.83 -18.06
C LEU A 186 1.37 16.35 -18.05
N LEU A 187 0.79 15.56 -17.14
CA LEU A 187 0.97 14.10 -17.10
C LEU A 187 0.46 13.41 -18.36
N TYR A 188 -0.68 13.84 -18.90
CA TYR A 188 -1.23 13.33 -20.14
C TYR A 188 -0.32 13.62 -21.34
N LEU A 189 0.25 14.83 -21.42
CA LEU A 189 1.20 15.23 -22.48
C LEU A 189 2.54 14.49 -22.35
N ALA A 190 3.05 14.32 -21.13
CA ALA A 190 4.24 13.53 -20.85
C ALA A 190 4.02 12.04 -21.21
N GLY A 191 2.87 11.48 -20.84
CA GLY A 191 2.47 10.12 -21.18
C GLY A 191 2.24 9.88 -22.67
N ARG A 192 1.85 10.92 -23.42
CA ARG A 192 1.76 10.88 -24.91
C ARG A 192 3.13 11.03 -25.60
N GLY A 193 4.23 11.09 -24.85
CA GLY A 193 5.58 11.07 -25.40
C GLY A 193 6.03 12.39 -26.02
N LEU A 194 5.35 13.51 -25.74
CA LEU A 194 5.77 14.83 -26.24
C LEU A 194 7.15 15.25 -25.66
N PHE A 195 7.52 14.71 -24.50
CA PHE A 195 8.81 14.97 -23.83
C PHE A 195 9.85 13.83 -23.98
N LEU A 196 9.52 12.73 -24.66
CA LEU A 196 10.45 11.61 -24.91
C LEU A 196 10.52 11.24 -26.41
N SER A 197 10.50 12.26 -27.27
CA SER A 197 10.98 12.12 -28.65
C SER A 197 12.39 12.70 -28.75
N GLY A 198 13.36 11.84 -28.50
CA GLY A 198 14.80 12.10 -28.54
C GLY A 198 15.46 11.07 -27.63
N GLU A 199 15.40 9.78 -27.96
CA GLU A 199 16.37 9.18 -28.88
C GLU A 199 15.77 7.95 -29.57
N LYS A 200 15.60 8.02 -30.90
CA LYS A 200 15.31 6.85 -31.73
C LYS A 200 16.63 6.26 -32.24
N ALA A 201 16.77 4.96 -32.01
CA ALA A 201 17.38 3.94 -32.88
C ALA A 201 18.91 3.94 -33.14
N GLN A 202 19.53 2.80 -32.83
CA GLN A 202 20.55 2.20 -33.69
C GLN A 202 20.17 0.74 -34.02
N PRO A 203 20.11 0.37 -35.32
CA PRO A 203 19.84 -0.99 -35.78
C PRO A 203 21.12 -1.80 -36.03
N ASN A 204 21.05 -3.10 -35.72
CA ASN A 204 21.77 -4.26 -36.28
C ASN A 204 23.32 -4.28 -36.34
N GLY A 205 23.89 -5.19 -35.55
CA GLY A 205 24.57 -6.40 -36.05
C GLY A 205 26.02 -6.34 -36.54
N THR A 206 26.91 -7.04 -35.85
CA THR A 206 28.09 -7.72 -36.44
C THR A 206 28.37 -9.02 -35.66
N PRO A 207 28.52 -10.18 -36.32
CA PRO A 207 29.03 -11.39 -35.68
C PRO A 207 30.56 -11.31 -35.50
N SER A 208 31.09 -11.91 -34.43
CA SER A 208 32.52 -11.98 -34.14
C SER A 208 33.26 -12.93 -35.09
N PRO A 209 34.42 -12.54 -35.67
CA PRO A 209 35.24 -13.42 -36.51
C PRO A 209 36.10 -14.40 -35.66
N PRO A 210 36.73 -15.41 -36.29
CA PRO A 210 36.86 -16.79 -35.78
C PRO A 210 37.84 -16.99 -34.63
#